data_AF-A0A397ALI8-F1
#
_entry.id   AF-A0A397ALI8-F1
#
_cell.length_a   1.000
_cell.length_b   1.000
_cell.length_c   1.000
_cell.angle_alpha   90.00
_cell.angle_beta   90.00
_cell.angle_gamma   90.00
#
_symmetry.space_group_name_H-M   'P 1'
#
loop_
_entity.id
_entity.type
_entity.pdbx_description
1 polymer ?
#
loop_
_entity_poly.entity_id
_entity_poly.type
_entity_poly.pdbx_seq_one_letter_code
_entity_poly.pdbx_strand_id
1 'polypeptide(L)'
;MDDDLLATCLRELDNDDNVVDYDLPDEDIASLMEVLHAADSRTDTSPQTKKKRNRKRAAHELVYLRDQVLEYTRRLGDLQARTLPRSPESWVWQERSLRQACERKSAEDENVALKDLLQRQVKVAESLMKIVSKRPRLAEMTYLDKWTQSSRTLVVDPVERRDMFHRLLDGQYSRLENVLIAQRLLDSCEAVTKTEVSYDEHSCDIVFDFVVTDVAAVDYLECARVLWSMYGDAYETEFDRTESLDENAMLVKMLLKFRKFGLVVHQHMGCKRYFEHNRVVMVFDSILDDPIHPYPPGVYVARETLTVTREGDNKCSMQFYCHGSLPCKSSSTERMEDEADDVDGVRTMAFAEHMMDCYKRSLDLLGLYLHGQLKLLPTPHDPSQAMELA
;
A
#
# COMPACT_ATOMS: atom_id res chain seq x y z
N MET A 1 -19.80 -10.64 8.10
CA MET A 1 -19.18 -9.50 7.39
C MET A 1 -20.19 -8.73 6.54
N ASP A 2 -21.36 -9.29 6.21
CA ASP A 2 -22.31 -8.67 5.27
C ASP A 2 -23.27 -7.63 5.88
N ASP A 3 -23.53 -7.70 7.20
CA ASP A 3 -24.48 -6.78 7.86
C ASP A 3 -23.98 -5.33 7.92
N ASP A 4 -22.66 -5.12 7.98
CA ASP A 4 -22.07 -3.79 8.12
C ASP A 4 -22.02 -3.05 6.76
N LEU A 5 -21.90 -3.81 5.66
CA LEU A 5 -21.95 -3.30 4.29
C LEU A 5 -23.38 -2.90 3.89
N LEU A 6 -24.38 -3.72 4.25
CA LEU A 6 -25.79 -3.38 4.12
C LEU A 6 -26.16 -2.16 4.97
N ALA A 7 -25.67 -2.09 6.21
CA ALA A 7 -25.86 -0.92 7.07
C ALA A 7 -25.19 0.34 6.49
N THR A 8 -24.03 0.21 5.83
CA THR A 8 -23.33 1.34 5.20
C THR A 8 -24.05 1.82 3.94
N CYS A 9 -24.56 0.93 3.08
CA CYS A 9 -25.36 1.31 1.93
C CYS A 9 -26.73 1.90 2.32
N LEU A 10 -27.34 1.43 3.42
CA LEU A 10 -28.54 2.05 3.99
C LEU A 10 -28.23 3.44 4.58
N ARG A 11 -27.09 3.60 5.27
CA ARG A 11 -26.63 4.91 5.76
C ARG A 11 -26.26 5.89 4.64
N GLU A 12 -25.71 5.43 3.52
CA GLU A 12 -25.43 6.30 2.36
C GLU A 12 -26.72 6.79 1.68
N LEU A 13 -27.83 6.09 1.86
CA LEU A 13 -29.16 6.52 1.41
C LEU A 13 -29.90 7.38 2.45
N ASP A 14 -29.67 7.13 3.75
CA ASP A 14 -30.21 7.93 4.88
C ASP A 14 -29.39 9.20 5.18
N ASN A 15 -28.12 9.31 4.75
CA ASN A 15 -27.24 10.45 5.08
C ASN A 15 -27.62 11.76 4.38
N ASP A 16 -28.61 11.76 3.48
CA ASP A 16 -29.24 12.99 2.98
C ASP A 16 -30.36 13.51 3.92
N ASP A 17 -30.72 12.75 4.97
CA ASP A 17 -31.74 13.11 5.97
C ASP A 17 -31.16 13.78 7.23
N ASN A 18 -30.15 14.65 7.08
CA ASN A 18 -29.90 15.69 8.09
C ASN A 18 -30.97 16.78 7.95
N VAL A 19 -32.21 16.44 8.31
CA VAL A 19 -33.26 17.41 8.59
C VAL A 19 -32.85 18.13 9.86
N VAL A 20 -32.07 19.20 9.70
CA VAL A 20 -31.89 20.19 10.74
C VAL A 20 -33.24 20.90 10.87
N ASP A 21 -34.03 20.46 11.84
CA ASP A 21 -35.29 21.06 12.22
C ASP A 21 -35.03 22.46 12.80
N TYR A 22 -34.92 23.44 11.91
CA TYR A 22 -34.95 24.86 12.28
C TYR A 22 -36.42 25.28 12.45
N ASP A 23 -37.09 24.70 13.44
CA ASP A 23 -38.34 25.23 13.97
C ASP A 23 -37.99 26.47 14.83
N LEU A 24 -37.70 27.57 14.13
CA LEU A 24 -37.77 28.91 14.74
C LEU A 24 -39.26 29.27 14.82
N PRO A 25 -39.83 29.43 16.04
CA PRO A 25 -41.25 29.70 16.20
C PRO A 25 -41.63 31.00 15.47
N ASP A 26 -42.77 30.98 14.76
CA ASP A 26 -43.32 32.13 14.02
C ASP A 26 -43.41 33.43 14.86
N GLU A 27 -43.47 33.30 16.18
CA GLU A 27 -43.48 34.40 17.15
C GLU A 27 -42.18 35.23 17.17
N ASP A 28 -41.01 34.60 17.06
CA ASP A 28 -39.72 35.32 17.09
C ASP A 28 -39.49 36.11 15.79
N ILE A 29 -40.06 35.63 14.69
CA ILE A 29 -39.95 36.25 13.36
C ILE A 29 -40.93 37.41 13.22
N ALA A 30 -42.14 37.29 13.77
CA ALA A 30 -43.07 38.42 13.89
C ALA A 30 -42.46 39.53 14.78
N SER A 31 -41.78 39.15 15.86
CA SER A 31 -41.04 40.09 16.71
C SER A 31 -39.89 40.77 15.96
N LEU A 32 -39.12 40.04 15.15
CA LEU A 32 -38.07 40.59 14.27
C LEU A 32 -38.64 41.52 13.18
N MET A 33 -39.80 41.18 12.60
CA MET A 33 -40.50 42.05 11.65
C MET A 33 -41.03 43.33 12.34
N GLU A 34 -41.57 43.23 13.56
CA GLU A 34 -41.96 44.39 14.35
C GLU A 34 -40.76 45.28 14.71
N VAL A 35 -39.62 44.71 15.08
CA VAL A 35 -38.37 45.45 15.35
C VAL A 35 -37.86 46.14 14.08
N LEU A 36 -37.98 45.49 12.91
CA LEU A 36 -37.62 46.07 11.63
C LEU A 36 -38.58 47.18 11.17
N HIS A 37 -39.87 47.08 11.51
CA HIS A 37 -40.89 48.10 11.24
C HIS A 37 -40.85 49.27 12.24
N ALA A 38 -40.52 49.03 13.51
CA ALA A 38 -40.35 50.07 14.53
C ALA A 38 -39.12 50.96 14.25
N ALA A 39 -38.10 50.41 13.59
CA ALA A 39 -36.93 51.16 13.13
C ALA A 39 -37.23 52.14 11.97
N ASP A 40 -38.39 52.04 11.30
CA ASP A 40 -38.84 52.99 10.27
C ASP A 40 -39.47 54.27 10.85
N SER A 41 -39.78 54.31 12.16
CA SER A 41 -40.44 55.46 12.82
C SER A 41 -39.48 56.53 13.38
N ARG A 42 -38.16 56.36 13.25
CA ARG A 42 -37.17 57.39 13.64
C ARG A 42 -36.54 57.99 12.40
N THR A 43 -36.98 59.20 12.05
CA THR A 43 -36.47 59.97 10.90
C THR A 43 -35.05 60.47 11.15
N ASP A 44 -34.11 60.13 10.26
CA ASP A 44 -33.18 61.14 9.76
C ASP A 44 -32.60 60.82 8.37
N THR A 45 -32.22 61.89 7.69
CA THR A 45 -32.08 62.03 6.23
C THR A 45 -30.80 61.41 5.60
N SER A 46 -30.96 60.70 4.46
CA SER A 46 -29.94 60.30 3.45
C SER A 46 -28.62 59.64 3.96
N PRO A 47 -28.54 58.29 4.04
CA PRO A 47 -28.34 57.39 2.89
C PRO A 47 -29.38 56.25 2.89
N GLN A 48 -30.58 56.56 3.38
CA GLN A 48 -31.63 55.58 3.66
C GLN A 48 -32.27 54.96 2.41
N THR A 49 -32.23 55.61 1.24
CA THR A 49 -32.91 55.11 0.02
C THR A 49 -32.27 53.86 -0.55
N LYS A 50 -30.93 53.77 -0.56
CA LYS A 50 -30.18 52.56 -0.96
C LYS A 50 -30.39 51.42 0.06
N LYS A 51 -30.39 51.73 1.36
CA LYS A 51 -30.67 50.78 2.44
C LYS A 51 -32.11 50.24 2.38
N LYS A 52 -33.10 51.09 2.09
CA LYS A 52 -34.51 50.69 1.89
C LYS A 52 -34.71 49.80 0.66
N ARG A 53 -34.00 50.07 -0.45
CA ARG A 53 -34.04 49.22 -1.65
C ARG A 53 -33.43 47.84 -1.41
N ASN A 54 -32.29 47.77 -0.68
CA ASN A 54 -31.69 46.50 -0.28
C ASN A 54 -32.57 45.72 0.71
N ARG A 55 -33.25 46.39 1.65
CA ARG A 55 -34.22 45.73 2.55
C ARG A 55 -35.43 45.17 1.81
N LYS A 56 -35.98 45.90 0.83
CA LYS A 56 -37.08 45.39 -0.02
C LYS A 56 -36.64 44.20 -0.87
N ARG A 57 -35.42 44.24 -1.40
CA ARG A 57 -34.84 43.11 -2.13
C ARG A 57 -34.66 41.89 -1.22
N ALA A 58 -34.12 42.08 -0.02
CA ALA A 58 -33.97 41.01 0.97
C ALA A 58 -35.32 40.43 1.42
N ALA A 59 -36.36 41.26 1.58
CA ALA A 59 -37.71 40.80 1.89
C ALA A 59 -38.31 39.96 0.74
N HIS A 60 -38.10 40.39 -0.50
CA HIS A 60 -38.55 39.63 -1.67
C HIS A 60 -37.75 38.33 -1.87
N GLU A 61 -36.46 38.33 -1.57
CA GLU A 61 -35.61 37.14 -1.57
C GLU A 61 -36.03 36.16 -0.46
N LEU A 62 -36.40 36.64 0.73
CA LEU A 62 -36.96 35.79 1.80
C LEU A 62 -38.29 35.14 1.40
N VAL A 63 -39.18 35.88 0.74
CA VAL A 63 -40.45 35.31 0.23
C VAL A 63 -40.17 34.28 -0.86
N TYR A 64 -39.27 34.58 -1.80
CA TYR A 64 -38.86 33.65 -2.85
C TYR A 64 -38.25 32.36 -2.30
N LEU A 65 -37.36 32.46 -1.30
CA LEU A 65 -36.75 31.31 -0.65
C LEU A 65 -37.79 30.48 0.12
N ARG A 66 -38.79 31.11 0.75
CA ARG A 66 -39.90 30.40 1.40
C ARG A 66 -40.76 29.61 0.41
N ASP A 67 -41.09 30.22 -0.73
CA ASP A 67 -41.83 29.53 -1.79
C ASP A 67 -41.03 28.34 -2.34
N GLN A 68 -39.71 28.50 -2.50
CA GLN A 68 -38.84 27.39 -2.89
C GLN A 68 -38.76 26.29 -1.83
N VAL A 69 -38.65 26.63 -0.54
CA VAL A 69 -38.67 25.64 0.55
C VAL A 69 -39.98 24.87 0.52
N LEU A 70 -41.13 25.55 0.43
CA LEU A 70 -42.44 24.88 0.31
C LEU A 70 -42.53 23.97 -0.92
N GLU A 71 -42.03 24.43 -2.06
CA GLU A 71 -42.01 23.64 -3.30
C GLU A 71 -41.11 22.41 -3.18
N TYR A 72 -39.91 22.56 -2.61
CA TYR A 72 -38.97 21.46 -2.41
C TYR A 72 -39.45 20.48 -1.35
N THR A 73 -40.01 20.94 -0.22
CA THR A 73 -40.62 20.09 0.80
C THR A 73 -41.79 19.29 0.23
N ARG A 74 -42.63 19.92 -0.61
CA ARG A 74 -43.71 19.22 -1.30
C ARG A 74 -43.19 18.15 -2.27
N ARG A 75 -42.18 18.50 -3.09
CA ARG A 75 -41.57 17.55 -4.04
C ARG A 75 -40.92 16.38 -3.30
N LEU A 76 -40.30 16.64 -2.15
CA LEU A 76 -39.68 15.63 -1.31
C LEU A 76 -40.73 14.69 -0.72
N GLY A 77 -41.85 15.21 -0.21
CA GLY A 77 -42.98 14.40 0.25
C GLY A 77 -43.63 13.56 -0.86
N ASP A 78 -43.79 14.13 -2.06
CA ASP A 78 -44.33 13.41 -3.23
C ASP A 78 -43.39 12.28 -3.70
N LEU A 79 -42.06 12.48 -3.59
CA LEU A 79 -41.06 11.45 -3.89
C LEU A 79 -41.06 10.36 -2.82
N GLN A 80 -41.00 10.72 -1.53
CA GLN A 80 -41.04 9.76 -0.42
C GLN A 80 -42.30 8.89 -0.46
N ALA A 81 -43.47 9.48 -0.73
CA ALA A 81 -44.74 8.74 -0.86
C ALA A 81 -44.79 7.78 -2.05
N ARG A 82 -43.95 7.96 -3.07
CA ARG A 82 -43.79 7.05 -4.22
C ARG A 82 -42.75 5.97 -3.97
N THR A 83 -41.74 6.26 -3.16
CA THR A 83 -40.61 5.35 -2.89
C THR A 83 -40.92 4.35 -1.77
N LEU A 84 -41.81 4.69 -0.83
CA LEU A 84 -42.22 3.80 0.26
C LEU A 84 -43.04 2.59 -0.24
N PRO A 85 -42.57 1.34 -0.01
CA PRO A 85 -43.31 0.12 -0.35
C PRO A 85 -44.67 0.07 0.33
N ARG A 86 -45.75 -0.01 -0.45
CA ARG A 86 -47.13 -0.04 0.08
C ARG A 86 -47.57 -1.41 0.63
N SER A 87 -46.76 -2.46 0.46
CA SER A 87 -47.08 -3.82 0.94
C SER A 87 -45.87 -4.53 1.57
N PRO A 88 -46.08 -5.45 2.52
CA PRO A 88 -45.01 -6.25 3.13
C PRO A 88 -44.19 -7.05 2.10
N GLU A 89 -44.85 -7.54 1.03
CA GLU A 89 -44.19 -8.24 -0.07
C GLU A 89 -43.27 -7.31 -0.87
N SER A 90 -43.65 -6.04 -1.04
CA SER A 90 -42.83 -5.04 -1.71
C SER A 90 -41.59 -4.66 -0.91
N TRP A 91 -41.65 -4.71 0.42
CA TRP A 91 -40.48 -4.49 1.30
C TRP A 91 -39.45 -5.62 1.13
N VAL A 92 -39.90 -6.88 1.13
CA VAL A 92 -39.00 -8.05 0.94
C VAL A 92 -38.30 -8.00 -0.41
N TRP A 93 -38.98 -7.59 -1.48
CA TRP A 93 -38.35 -7.45 -2.80
C TRP A 93 -37.43 -6.23 -2.90
N GLN A 94 -37.72 -5.13 -2.20
CA GLN A 94 -36.83 -3.97 -2.11
C GLN A 94 -35.53 -4.34 -1.38
N GLU A 95 -35.63 -5.02 -0.24
CA GLU A 95 -34.46 -5.49 0.51
C GLU A 95 -33.61 -6.45 -0.33
N ARG A 96 -34.25 -7.40 -1.02
CA ARG A 96 -33.57 -8.33 -1.93
C ARG A 96 -32.93 -7.61 -3.12
N SER A 97 -33.59 -6.63 -3.72
CA SER A 97 -33.05 -5.90 -4.86
C SER A 97 -31.88 -5.01 -4.45
N LEU A 98 -31.93 -4.39 -3.27
CA LEU A 98 -30.83 -3.63 -2.70
C LEU A 98 -29.63 -4.53 -2.42
N ARG A 99 -29.86 -5.68 -1.77
CA ARG A 99 -28.82 -6.68 -1.53
C ARG A 99 -28.18 -7.15 -2.83
N GLN A 100 -28.98 -7.51 -3.84
CA GLN A 100 -28.48 -7.91 -5.15
C GLN A 100 -27.71 -6.79 -5.86
N ALA A 101 -28.12 -5.53 -5.70
CA ALA A 101 -27.41 -4.39 -6.25
C ALA A 101 -26.05 -4.19 -5.57
N CYS A 102 -25.98 -4.36 -4.23
CA CYS A 102 -24.73 -4.30 -3.47
C CYS A 102 -23.79 -5.45 -3.85
N GLU A 103 -24.30 -6.68 -3.91
CA GLU A 103 -23.55 -7.87 -4.33
C GLU A 103 -23.02 -7.70 -5.76
N ARG A 104 -23.84 -7.17 -6.68
CA ARG A 104 -23.42 -6.87 -8.05
C ARG A 104 -22.32 -5.81 -8.09
N LYS A 105 -22.45 -4.72 -7.34
CA LYS A 105 -21.44 -3.66 -7.27
C LYS A 105 -20.10 -4.23 -6.76
N SER A 106 -20.13 -5.00 -5.68
CA SER A 106 -18.95 -5.68 -5.14
C SER A 106 -18.28 -6.59 -6.17
N ALA A 107 -19.08 -7.39 -6.90
CA ALA A 107 -18.58 -8.27 -7.96
C ALA A 107 -18.03 -7.49 -9.17
N GLU A 108 -18.63 -6.35 -9.52
CA GLU A 108 -18.15 -5.46 -10.58
C GLU A 108 -16.80 -4.83 -10.19
N ASP A 109 -16.66 -4.35 -8.95
CA ASP A 109 -15.44 -3.78 -8.41
C ASP A 109 -14.30 -4.82 -8.37
N GLU A 110 -14.58 -6.06 -7.91
CA GLU A 110 -13.63 -7.16 -7.96
C GLU A 110 -13.24 -7.52 -9.40
N ASN A 111 -14.19 -7.52 -10.33
CA ASN A 111 -13.91 -7.80 -11.74
C ASN A 111 -12.96 -6.77 -12.36
N VAL A 112 -13.14 -5.49 -12.03
CA VAL A 112 -12.23 -4.42 -12.46
C VAL A 112 -10.84 -4.64 -11.88
N ALA A 113 -10.73 -4.92 -10.57
CA ALA A 113 -9.44 -5.20 -9.92
C ALA A 113 -8.72 -6.41 -10.53
N LEU A 114 -9.46 -7.50 -10.84
CA LEU A 114 -8.91 -8.70 -11.47
C LEU A 114 -8.44 -8.44 -12.90
N LYS A 115 -9.17 -7.64 -13.68
CA LYS A 115 -8.76 -7.24 -15.04
C LYS A 115 -7.48 -6.42 -15.03
N ASP A 116 -7.36 -5.48 -14.09
CA ASP A 116 -6.15 -4.69 -13.91
C ASP A 116 -4.96 -5.56 -13.52
N LEU A 117 -5.16 -6.50 -12.59
CA LEU A 117 -4.14 -7.47 -12.20
C LEU A 117 -3.70 -8.34 -13.38
N LEU A 118 -4.65 -8.85 -14.17
CA LEU A 118 -4.38 -9.64 -15.37
C LEU A 118 -3.59 -8.84 -16.39
N GLN A 119 -3.97 -7.59 -16.65
CA GLN A 119 -3.25 -6.73 -17.59
C GLN A 119 -1.80 -6.46 -17.13
N ARG A 120 -1.56 -6.30 -15.82
CA ARG A 120 -0.21 -6.19 -15.27
C ARG A 120 0.60 -7.47 -15.49
N GLN A 121 0.01 -8.64 -15.25
CA GLN A 121 0.66 -9.93 -15.48
C GLN A 121 1.00 -10.17 -16.96
N VAL A 122 0.10 -9.80 -17.87
CA VAL A 122 0.35 -9.89 -19.32
C VAL A 122 1.56 -9.04 -19.72
N LYS A 123 1.68 -7.81 -19.22
CA LYS A 123 2.85 -6.94 -19.50
C LYS A 123 4.17 -7.55 -19.03
N VAL A 124 4.16 -8.21 -17.85
CA VAL A 124 5.33 -8.92 -17.32
C VAL A 124 5.69 -10.10 -18.23
N ALA A 125 4.70 -10.93 -18.60
CA ALA A 125 4.91 -12.07 -19.48
C ALA A 125 5.43 -11.65 -20.87
N GLU A 126 4.88 -10.59 -21.46
CA GLU A 126 5.35 -10.02 -22.73
C GLU A 126 6.81 -9.53 -22.63
N SER A 127 7.18 -8.90 -21.52
CA SER A 127 8.54 -8.42 -21.27
C SER A 127 9.53 -9.59 -21.15
N LEU A 128 9.17 -10.64 -20.40
CA LEU A 128 9.94 -11.88 -20.31
C LEU A 128 10.10 -12.57 -21.67
N MET A 129 9.01 -12.73 -22.42
CA MET A 129 9.05 -13.33 -23.77
C MET A 129 9.99 -12.55 -24.68
N LYS A 130 9.99 -11.22 -24.61
CA LYS A 130 10.89 -10.36 -25.38
C LYS A 130 12.35 -10.54 -24.98
N ILE A 131 12.65 -10.74 -23.70
CA ILE A 131 14.02 -10.99 -23.22
C ILE A 131 14.51 -12.34 -23.74
N VAL A 132 13.75 -13.40 -23.51
CA VAL A 132 14.18 -14.77 -23.86
C VAL A 132 14.23 -15.00 -25.37
N SER A 133 13.28 -14.45 -26.14
CA SER A 133 13.30 -14.55 -27.61
C SER A 133 14.52 -13.88 -28.23
N LYS A 134 15.01 -12.78 -27.66
CA LYS A 134 16.21 -12.08 -28.15
C LYS A 134 17.51 -12.78 -27.76
N ARG A 135 17.49 -13.61 -26.73
CA ARG A 135 18.68 -14.20 -26.14
C ARG A 135 18.37 -15.63 -25.67
N PRO A 136 18.29 -16.59 -26.61
CA PRO A 136 17.92 -17.97 -26.28
C PRO A 136 18.88 -18.65 -25.30
N ARG A 137 20.15 -18.20 -25.25
CA ARG A 137 21.17 -18.70 -24.30
C ARG A 137 21.00 -18.22 -22.86
N LEU A 138 20.04 -17.34 -22.56
CA LEU A 138 19.65 -17.07 -21.15
C LEU A 138 18.98 -18.28 -20.49
N ALA A 139 18.51 -19.24 -21.29
CA ALA A 139 18.04 -20.52 -20.80
C ALA A 139 19.19 -21.36 -20.21
N GLU A 140 20.45 -21.09 -20.60
CA GLU A 140 21.60 -21.76 -20.01
C GLU A 140 21.81 -21.24 -18.58
N MET A 141 21.61 -22.15 -17.64
CA MET A 141 21.65 -21.95 -16.19
C MET A 141 22.75 -20.97 -15.72
N THR A 142 22.35 -19.83 -15.16
CA THR A 142 23.28 -18.85 -14.58
C THR A 142 23.86 -19.38 -13.28
N TYR A 143 25.19 -19.27 -13.16
CA TYR A 143 25.93 -19.58 -11.94
C TYR A 143 26.27 -18.28 -11.22
N LEU A 144 26.46 -18.39 -9.90
CA LEU A 144 26.96 -17.26 -9.13
C LEU A 144 28.33 -16.85 -9.66
N ASP A 145 28.43 -15.64 -10.21
CA ASP A 145 29.69 -15.10 -10.68
C ASP A 145 30.67 -14.92 -9.50
N LYS A 146 31.92 -15.37 -9.67
CA LYS A 146 32.96 -15.36 -8.64
C LYS A 146 33.27 -13.95 -8.15
N TRP A 147 33.18 -12.94 -9.02
CA TRP A 147 33.38 -11.54 -8.62
C TRP A 147 32.23 -11.05 -7.75
N THR A 148 31.00 -11.29 -8.20
CA THR A 148 29.79 -10.98 -7.43
C THR A 148 29.81 -11.66 -6.06
N GLN A 149 30.20 -12.93 -5.99
CA GLN A 149 30.36 -13.69 -4.75
C GLN A 149 31.40 -13.02 -3.83
N SER A 150 32.59 -12.72 -4.35
CA SER A 150 33.69 -12.11 -3.59
C SER A 150 33.34 -10.75 -3.00
N SER A 151 32.49 -9.98 -3.69
CA SER A 151 32.04 -8.66 -3.22
C SER A 151 31.06 -8.72 -2.03
N ARG A 152 30.49 -9.90 -1.76
CA ARG A 152 29.46 -10.14 -0.74
C ARG A 152 29.82 -11.32 0.18
N THR A 153 31.12 -11.52 0.39
CA THR A 153 31.68 -12.52 1.29
C THR A 153 31.85 -11.94 2.69
N LEU A 154 31.48 -12.69 3.73
CA LEU A 154 31.81 -12.38 5.13
C LEU A 154 33.03 -13.18 5.61
N VAL A 155 33.70 -12.68 6.66
CA VAL A 155 34.85 -13.36 7.28
C VAL A 155 34.42 -14.09 8.56
N VAL A 156 35.30 -14.97 9.04
CA VAL A 156 35.13 -15.71 10.31
C VAL A 156 35.50 -14.85 11.51
N ASP A 157 36.52 -13.98 11.38
CA ASP A 157 36.94 -13.12 12.50
C ASP A 157 35.79 -12.19 12.92
N PRO A 158 35.35 -12.20 14.19
CA PRO A 158 34.12 -11.51 14.59
C PRO A 158 34.20 -9.98 14.45
N VAL A 159 35.38 -9.38 14.60
CA VAL A 159 35.56 -7.93 14.48
C VAL A 159 35.53 -7.54 13.01
N GLU A 160 36.32 -8.21 12.18
CA GLU A 160 36.36 -7.95 10.74
C GLU A 160 35.04 -8.28 10.05
N ARG A 161 34.37 -9.37 10.48
CA ARG A 161 33.03 -9.75 10.02
C ARG A 161 32.03 -8.64 10.23
N ARG A 162 31.98 -8.07 11.45
CA ARG A 162 31.06 -6.97 11.77
C ARG A 162 31.37 -5.74 10.93
N ASP A 163 32.65 -5.40 10.79
CA ASP A 163 33.06 -4.25 9.98
C ASP A 163 32.74 -4.44 8.49
N MET A 164 32.90 -5.64 7.95
CA MET A 164 32.53 -5.97 6.56
C MET A 164 31.02 -5.95 6.36
N PHE A 165 30.26 -6.50 7.31
CA PHE A 165 28.81 -6.48 7.30
C PHE A 165 28.26 -5.04 7.25
N HIS A 166 28.79 -4.16 8.11
CA HIS A 166 28.42 -2.74 8.06
C HIS A 166 28.85 -2.07 6.76
N ARG A 167 30.08 -2.27 6.30
CA ARG A 167 30.57 -1.69 5.04
C ARG A 167 29.69 -2.06 3.84
N LEU A 168 29.22 -3.31 3.76
CA LEU A 168 28.31 -3.77 2.73
C LEU A 168 27.00 -2.94 2.73
N LEU A 169 26.34 -2.87 3.89
CA LEU A 169 25.04 -2.23 4.03
C LEU A 169 25.13 -0.69 3.99
N ASP A 170 26.24 -0.12 4.46
CA ASP A 170 26.55 1.32 4.33
C ASP A 170 26.74 1.70 2.86
N GLY A 171 27.39 0.82 2.08
CA GLY A 171 27.53 0.97 0.64
C GLY A 171 26.17 1.01 -0.07
N GLN A 172 25.25 0.11 0.30
CA GLN A 172 23.88 0.12 -0.24
C GLN A 172 23.11 1.37 0.17
N TYR A 173 23.19 1.76 1.44
CA TYR A 173 22.58 2.99 1.94
C TYR A 173 23.09 4.23 1.21
N SER A 174 24.39 4.31 0.90
CA SER A 174 24.95 5.44 0.14
C SER A 174 24.42 5.58 -1.29
N ARG A 175 23.94 4.47 -1.90
CA ARG A 175 23.35 4.46 -3.25
C ARG A 175 21.84 4.69 -3.24
N LEU A 176 21.21 4.74 -2.06
CA LEU A 176 19.77 4.77 -1.91
C LEU A 176 19.13 5.94 -2.67
N GLU A 177 19.67 7.14 -2.54
CA GLU A 177 19.10 8.32 -3.18
C GLU A 177 19.02 8.17 -4.70
N ASN A 178 20.05 7.59 -5.32
CA ASN A 178 20.06 7.30 -6.76
C ASN A 178 18.95 6.32 -7.15
N VAL A 179 18.71 5.31 -6.31
CA VAL A 179 17.65 4.32 -6.53
C VAL A 179 16.27 4.96 -6.43
N LEU A 180 16.02 5.79 -5.41
CA LEU A 180 14.76 6.50 -5.23
C LEU A 180 14.48 7.46 -6.39
N ILE A 181 15.52 8.15 -6.90
CA ILE A 181 15.41 9.00 -8.10
C ILE A 181 15.05 8.17 -9.33
N ALA A 182 15.80 7.10 -9.59
CA ALA A 182 15.61 6.26 -10.78
C ALA A 182 14.20 5.65 -10.84
N GLN A 183 13.68 5.22 -9.69
CA GLN A 183 12.35 4.62 -9.57
C GLN A 183 11.22 5.65 -9.37
N ARG A 184 11.55 6.95 -9.34
CA ARG A 184 10.62 8.08 -9.13
C ARG A 184 9.84 7.98 -7.81
N LEU A 185 10.52 7.54 -6.76
CA LEU A 185 9.94 7.33 -5.43
C LEU A 185 10.13 8.51 -4.47
N LEU A 186 11.07 9.42 -4.75
CA LEU A 186 11.33 10.58 -3.87
C LEU A 186 10.08 11.45 -3.62
N ASP A 187 9.23 11.60 -4.64
CA ASP A 187 8.05 12.49 -4.59
C ASP A 187 6.72 11.72 -4.61
N SER A 188 6.73 10.38 -4.53
CA SER A 188 5.52 9.57 -4.66
C SER A 188 4.80 9.42 -3.32
N CYS A 189 3.67 10.12 -3.17
CA CYS A 189 2.77 10.03 -2.01
C CYS A 189 1.59 9.06 -2.22
N GLU A 190 1.46 8.47 -3.42
CA GLU A 190 0.36 7.59 -3.78
C GLU A 190 0.72 6.12 -3.54
N ALA A 191 -0.28 5.34 -3.10
CA ALA A 191 -0.12 3.89 -2.99
C ALA A 191 0.06 3.29 -4.40
N VAL A 192 1.24 2.73 -4.65
CA VAL A 192 1.62 2.19 -5.97
C VAL A 192 2.21 0.81 -5.79
N THR A 193 1.73 -0.15 -6.57
CA THR A 193 2.38 -1.45 -6.74
C THR A 193 2.85 -1.57 -8.19
N LYS A 194 4.16 -1.58 -8.39
CA LYS A 194 4.80 -1.71 -9.70
C LYS A 194 5.74 -2.90 -9.70
N THR A 195 5.68 -3.69 -10.77
CA THR A 195 6.63 -4.77 -11.05
C THR A 195 7.16 -4.55 -12.46
N GLU A 196 8.47 -4.41 -12.58
CA GLU A 196 9.15 -4.22 -13.86
C GLU A 196 10.21 -5.30 -14.02
N VAL A 197 10.30 -5.84 -15.25
CA VAL A 197 11.26 -6.88 -15.59
C VAL A 197 12.15 -6.36 -16.69
N SER A 198 13.44 -6.47 -16.48
CA SER A 198 14.43 -6.09 -17.47
C SER A 198 15.55 -7.13 -17.51
N TYR A 199 16.39 -6.97 -18.51
CA TYR A 199 17.59 -7.78 -18.64
C TYR A 199 18.79 -6.87 -18.40
N ASP A 200 19.62 -7.20 -17.42
CA ASP A 200 20.87 -6.50 -17.18
C ASP A 200 21.96 -7.06 -18.11
N GLU A 201 22.47 -6.20 -19.00
CA GLU A 201 23.55 -6.56 -19.91
C GLU A 201 24.89 -6.75 -19.21
N HIS A 202 25.09 -6.15 -18.04
CA HIS A 202 26.33 -6.27 -17.29
C HIS A 202 26.40 -7.58 -16.51
N SER A 203 25.35 -7.93 -15.77
CA SER A 203 25.28 -9.21 -15.05
C SER A 203 24.84 -10.38 -15.92
N CYS A 204 24.47 -10.12 -17.17
CA CYS A 204 23.89 -11.10 -18.08
C CYS A 204 22.69 -11.86 -17.49
N ASP A 205 21.85 -11.20 -16.68
CA ASP A 205 20.79 -11.85 -15.90
C ASP A 205 19.44 -11.15 -16.08
N ILE A 206 18.35 -11.87 -15.83
CA ILE A 206 17.02 -11.27 -15.72
C ILE A 206 16.93 -10.64 -14.33
N VAL A 207 16.62 -9.35 -14.31
CA VAL A 207 16.43 -8.59 -13.08
C VAL A 207 14.99 -8.09 -13.01
N PHE A 208 14.50 -7.99 -11.79
CA PHE A 208 13.17 -7.49 -11.50
C PHE A 208 13.26 -6.37 -10.48
N ASP A 209 12.52 -5.31 -10.76
CA ASP A 209 12.27 -4.22 -9.84
C ASP A 209 10.85 -4.35 -9.32
N PHE A 210 10.71 -4.36 -8.01
CA PHE A 210 9.42 -4.36 -7.34
C PHE A 210 9.31 -3.14 -6.44
N VAL A 211 8.24 -2.38 -6.61
CA VAL A 211 7.94 -1.19 -5.82
C VAL A 211 6.57 -1.38 -5.19
N VAL A 212 6.49 -1.21 -3.88
CA VAL A 212 5.23 -1.02 -3.16
C VAL A 212 5.34 0.27 -2.38
N THR A 213 4.39 1.18 -2.58
CA THR A 213 4.16 2.30 -1.69
C THR A 213 2.84 2.07 -1.00
N ASP A 214 2.83 2.20 0.31
CA ASP A 214 1.64 2.04 1.14
C ASP A 214 1.65 3.09 2.26
N VAL A 215 0.49 3.35 2.84
CA VAL A 215 0.31 4.46 3.76
C VAL A 215 -0.45 3.98 5.00
N ALA A 216 0.13 4.22 6.18
CA ALA A 216 -0.47 3.91 7.46
C ALA A 216 -0.68 5.17 8.30
N ALA A 217 -1.78 5.20 9.08
CA ALA A 217 -2.10 6.28 10.01
C ALA A 217 -1.44 6.06 11.39
N VAL A 218 -0.12 5.83 11.39
CA VAL A 218 0.67 5.54 12.60
C VAL A 218 1.96 6.38 12.54
N ASP A 219 2.54 6.67 13.69
CA ASP A 219 3.88 7.26 13.75
C ASP A 219 4.93 6.35 13.07
N TYR A 220 5.85 6.99 12.34
CA TYR A 220 6.83 6.28 11.53
C TYR A 220 7.86 5.50 12.34
N LEU A 221 8.19 5.93 13.57
CA LEU A 221 9.11 5.17 14.43
C LEU A 221 8.43 3.89 14.89
N GLU A 222 7.14 3.96 15.20
CA GLU A 222 6.37 2.80 15.61
C GLU A 222 6.15 1.83 14.44
N CYS A 223 5.84 2.36 13.25
CA CYS A 223 5.80 1.56 12.03
C CYS A 223 7.14 0.87 11.75
N ALA A 224 8.25 1.62 11.83
CA ALA A 224 9.60 1.07 11.66
C ALA A 224 9.95 0.05 12.77
N ARG A 225 9.47 0.21 14.00
CA ARG A 225 9.67 -0.77 15.07
C ARG A 225 8.98 -2.09 14.74
N VAL A 226 7.73 -2.04 14.27
CA VAL A 226 6.95 -3.22 13.86
C VAL A 226 7.58 -3.91 12.64
N LEU A 227 8.03 -3.12 11.65
CA LEU A 227 8.77 -3.66 10.50
C LEU A 227 10.08 -4.31 10.92
N TRP A 228 10.83 -3.71 11.84
CA TRP A 228 12.08 -4.28 12.33
C TRP A 228 11.83 -5.60 13.08
N SER A 229 10.80 -5.66 13.93
CA SER A 229 10.45 -6.89 14.64
C SER A 229 9.97 -8.00 13.71
N MET A 230 9.33 -7.67 12.57
CA MET A 230 8.91 -8.67 11.58
C MET A 230 10.10 -9.51 11.04
N TYR A 231 11.27 -8.90 10.87
CA TYR A 231 12.48 -9.61 10.44
C TYR A 231 13.30 -10.18 11.61
N GLY A 232 13.19 -9.56 12.79
CA GLY A 232 13.91 -9.94 14.00
C GLY A 232 13.28 -11.12 14.76
N ASP A 233 11.95 -11.17 14.80
CA ASP A 233 11.18 -12.20 15.51
C ASP A 233 10.85 -13.34 14.55
N ALA A 234 10.98 -14.58 15.04
CA ALA A 234 10.63 -15.79 14.31
C ALA A 234 9.09 -15.87 14.15
N TYR A 235 8.54 -15.09 13.24
CA TYR A 235 7.17 -15.26 12.79
C TYR A 235 7.06 -16.58 12.00
N GLU A 236 5.93 -17.29 12.10
CA GLU A 236 5.62 -18.53 11.37
C GLU A 236 5.57 -18.28 9.85
N THR A 237 6.75 -18.11 9.27
CA THR A 237 6.99 -17.87 7.84
C THR A 237 8.24 -18.66 7.47
N GLU A 238 8.58 -18.76 6.18
CA GLU A 238 9.69 -19.61 5.72
C GLU A 238 11.10 -19.11 6.12
N PHE A 239 11.21 -18.26 7.14
CA PHE A 239 12.47 -17.76 7.73
C PHE A 239 12.96 -18.75 8.79
N ASP A 240 14.16 -19.28 8.59
CA ASP A 240 14.67 -20.35 9.46
C ASP A 240 15.44 -19.79 10.66
N ARG A 241 16.23 -18.71 10.47
CA ARG A 241 17.14 -18.18 11.50
C ARG A 241 17.48 -16.71 11.30
N THR A 242 17.32 -15.90 12.34
CA THR A 242 17.85 -14.53 12.43
C THR A 242 18.96 -14.48 13.48
N GLU A 243 20.15 -14.01 13.10
CA GLU A 243 21.25 -13.72 14.03
C GLU A 243 21.37 -12.20 14.16
N SER A 244 21.12 -11.65 15.34
CA SER A 244 21.39 -10.24 15.62
C SER A 244 22.89 -10.03 15.74
N LEU A 245 23.43 -9.13 14.92
CA LEU A 245 24.83 -8.70 15.00
C LEU A 245 24.98 -7.57 16.03
N ASP A 246 24.01 -6.65 16.03
CA ASP A 246 23.83 -5.59 17.02
C ASP A 246 22.35 -5.11 17.05
N GLU A 247 22.07 -4.02 17.79
CA GLU A 247 20.72 -3.45 17.96
C GLU A 247 20.07 -2.95 16.64
N ASN A 248 20.88 -2.61 15.64
CA ASN A 248 20.46 -2.00 14.37
C ASN A 248 20.89 -2.80 13.14
N ALA A 249 21.52 -3.97 13.32
CA ALA A 249 21.94 -4.86 12.26
C ALA A 249 21.68 -6.33 12.61
N MET A 250 21.09 -7.05 11.65
CA MET A 250 20.76 -8.47 11.79
C MET A 250 21.01 -9.23 10.49
N LEU A 251 21.47 -10.48 10.61
CA LEU A 251 21.52 -11.44 9.53
C LEU A 251 20.20 -12.20 9.49
N VAL A 252 19.49 -12.11 8.38
CA VAL A 252 18.21 -12.80 8.13
C VAL A 252 18.44 -13.96 7.19
N LYS A 253 17.93 -15.15 7.52
CA LYS A 253 17.96 -16.33 6.63
C LYS A 253 16.56 -16.78 6.28
N MET A 254 16.29 -16.88 4.99
CA MET A 254 15.01 -17.26 4.41
C MET A 254 15.16 -18.47 3.49
N LEU A 255 14.15 -19.34 3.53
CA LEU A 255 14.03 -20.53 2.69
C LEU A 255 12.77 -20.45 1.86
N LEU A 256 12.86 -19.98 0.62
CA LEU A 256 11.70 -19.88 -0.26
C LEU A 256 11.42 -21.24 -0.93
N LYS A 257 10.26 -21.85 -0.64
CA LYS A 257 9.89 -23.17 -1.16
C LYS A 257 8.97 -23.08 -2.39
N PHE A 258 9.52 -23.36 -3.56
CA PHE A 258 8.80 -23.37 -4.83
C PHE A 258 8.22 -24.75 -5.12
N ARG A 259 7.10 -25.07 -4.44
CA ARG A 259 6.44 -26.39 -4.50
C ARG A 259 6.11 -26.84 -5.92
N LYS A 260 5.75 -25.90 -6.81
CA LYS A 260 5.41 -26.20 -8.23
C LYS A 260 6.58 -26.81 -8.99
N PHE A 261 7.81 -26.46 -8.64
CA PHE A 261 9.04 -26.91 -9.31
C PHE A 261 9.89 -27.84 -8.43
N GLY A 262 9.47 -28.11 -7.19
CA GLY A 262 10.27 -28.88 -6.23
C GLY A 262 11.60 -28.20 -5.87
N LEU A 263 11.67 -26.86 -5.99
CA LEU A 263 12.89 -26.10 -5.77
C LEU A 263 12.85 -25.38 -4.41
N VAL A 264 14.01 -25.24 -3.79
CA VAL A 264 14.20 -24.42 -2.59
C VAL A 264 15.27 -23.38 -2.89
N VAL A 265 14.93 -22.11 -2.71
CA VAL A 265 15.89 -21.00 -2.81
C VAL A 265 16.28 -20.60 -1.39
N HIS A 266 17.58 -20.57 -1.15
CA HIS A 266 18.16 -20.08 0.08
C HIS A 266 18.50 -18.61 -0.08
N GLN A 267 18.20 -17.81 0.92
CA GLN A 267 18.52 -16.40 0.90
C GLN A 267 19.05 -15.96 2.26
N HIS A 268 20.31 -15.55 2.30
CA HIS A 268 20.90 -14.89 3.45
C HIS A 268 21.00 -13.40 3.14
N MET A 269 20.44 -12.57 4.00
CA MET A 269 20.44 -11.11 3.85
C MET A 269 21.01 -10.45 5.09
N GLY A 270 21.92 -9.50 4.90
CA GLY A 270 22.20 -8.53 5.92
C GLY A 270 21.09 -7.49 5.92
N CYS A 271 20.60 -7.11 7.10
CA CYS A 271 19.67 -6.02 7.28
C CYS A 271 20.27 -5.01 8.27
N LYS A 272 20.20 -3.72 7.94
CA LYS A 272 20.62 -2.63 8.83
C LYS A 272 19.66 -1.47 8.75
N ARG A 273 19.28 -0.91 9.91
CA ARG A 273 18.44 0.29 9.99
C ARG A 273 19.24 1.55 10.31
N TYR A 274 18.85 2.64 9.68
CA TYR A 274 19.42 3.98 9.82
C TYR A 274 18.34 4.95 10.27
N PHE A 275 18.62 5.71 11.31
CA PHE A 275 17.73 6.74 11.82
C PHE A 275 18.18 8.09 11.28
N GLU A 276 17.34 8.69 10.45
CA GLU A 276 17.50 10.06 10.00
C GLU A 276 16.47 10.96 10.71
N HIS A 277 16.66 12.28 10.61
CA HIS A 277 15.79 13.26 11.27
C HIS A 277 14.30 13.03 10.97
N ASN A 278 13.97 12.63 9.73
CA ASN A 278 12.61 12.44 9.26
C ASN A 278 12.40 11.12 8.52
N ARG A 279 13.15 10.06 8.81
CA ARG A 279 12.84 8.71 8.32
C ARG A 279 13.65 7.65 9.03
N VAL A 280 13.12 6.44 9.04
CA VAL A 280 13.90 5.25 9.32
C VAL A 280 14.08 4.50 8.02
N VAL A 281 15.33 4.26 7.65
CA VAL A 281 15.68 3.52 6.44
C VAL A 281 16.18 2.16 6.86
N MET A 282 15.55 1.10 6.38
CA MET A 282 16.07 -0.26 6.52
C MET A 282 16.65 -0.69 5.18
N VAL A 283 17.91 -1.08 5.18
CA VAL A 283 18.60 -1.54 3.98
C VAL A 283 18.88 -3.03 4.12
N PHE A 284 18.53 -3.77 3.08
CA PHE A 284 18.84 -5.18 2.95
C PHE A 284 19.84 -5.38 1.82
N ASP A 285 20.77 -6.32 1.97
CA ASP A 285 21.60 -6.81 0.85
C ASP A 285 21.85 -8.30 1.05
N SER A 286 21.92 -9.03 -0.06
CA SER A 286 22.23 -10.45 0.00
C SER A 286 23.69 -10.68 0.39
N ILE A 287 23.90 -11.67 1.25
CA ILE A 287 25.20 -12.23 1.60
C ILE A 287 25.36 -13.52 0.82
N LEU A 288 26.36 -13.57 -0.04
CA LEU A 288 26.52 -14.66 -1.03
C LEU A 288 27.52 -15.72 -0.59
N ASP A 289 28.41 -15.37 0.33
CA ASP A 289 29.36 -16.31 0.90
C ASP A 289 29.58 -15.97 2.37
N ASP A 290 29.34 -16.95 3.23
CA ASP A 290 29.49 -16.82 4.67
C ASP A 290 30.09 -18.12 5.22
N PRO A 291 31.37 -18.13 5.62
CA PRO A 291 32.02 -19.32 6.17
C PRO A 291 31.35 -19.85 7.45
N ILE A 292 30.67 -19.00 8.22
CA ILE A 292 29.97 -19.40 9.45
C ILE A 292 28.61 -20.03 9.10
N HIS A 293 27.97 -19.53 8.04
CA HIS A 293 26.65 -19.96 7.59
C HIS A 293 26.64 -20.27 6.08
N PRO A 294 27.36 -21.31 5.65
CA PRO A 294 27.53 -21.60 4.24
C PRO A 294 26.21 -22.04 3.59
N TYR A 295 26.04 -21.69 2.32
CA TYR A 295 24.96 -22.24 1.50
C TYR A 295 25.18 -23.75 1.28
N PRO A 296 24.14 -24.59 1.36
CA PRO A 296 24.27 -25.98 0.95
C PRO A 296 24.65 -26.11 -0.54
N PRO A 297 25.39 -27.14 -0.94
CA PRO A 297 25.84 -27.30 -2.32
C PRO A 297 24.66 -27.49 -3.28
N GLY A 298 24.70 -26.82 -4.43
CA GLY A 298 23.73 -26.98 -5.52
C GLY A 298 22.36 -26.32 -5.28
N VAL A 299 22.20 -25.53 -4.21
CA VAL A 299 20.97 -24.76 -3.95
C VAL A 299 20.94 -23.47 -4.76
N TYR A 300 19.74 -22.92 -4.93
CA TYR A 300 19.54 -21.61 -5.56
C TYR A 300 19.70 -20.49 -4.53
N VAL A 301 20.32 -19.38 -4.94
CA VAL A 301 20.57 -18.20 -4.08
C VAL A 301 19.94 -16.95 -4.67
N ALA A 302 19.22 -16.19 -3.86
CA ALA A 302 18.60 -14.92 -4.25
C ALA A 302 19.46 -13.69 -3.92
N ARG A 303 19.41 -12.69 -4.81
CA ARG A 303 20.04 -11.38 -4.65
C ARG A 303 18.95 -10.34 -4.52
N GLU A 304 18.86 -9.64 -3.39
CA GLU A 304 17.82 -8.62 -3.16
C GLU A 304 18.33 -7.41 -2.38
N THR A 305 17.74 -6.26 -2.64
CA THR A 305 17.95 -5.04 -1.85
C THR A 305 16.61 -4.40 -1.55
N LEU A 306 16.28 -4.26 -0.26
CA LEU A 306 15.03 -3.66 0.21
C LEU A 306 15.30 -2.31 0.89
N THR A 307 14.46 -1.30 0.65
CA THR A 307 14.46 0.00 1.35
C THR A 307 13.08 0.30 1.95
N VAL A 308 13.01 1.07 3.06
CA VAL A 308 11.80 1.69 3.65
C VAL A 308 12.05 3.20 3.88
N THR A 309 11.06 4.07 3.67
CA THR A 309 11.16 5.54 3.93
C THR A 309 9.91 6.09 4.61
N ARG A 310 10.03 7.10 5.49
CA ARG A 310 8.91 7.83 6.14
C ARG A 310 8.37 8.95 5.24
N GLU A 311 7.09 9.27 5.44
CA GLU A 311 6.50 10.55 5.04
C GLU A 311 5.54 11.10 6.12
N GLY A 312 5.91 12.19 6.84
CA GLY A 312 5.00 13.00 7.68
C GLY A 312 4.84 12.65 9.17
N ASP A 313 4.12 13.52 9.92
CA ASP A 313 3.77 13.36 11.35
C ASP A 313 2.41 12.63 11.49
N ASN A 314 2.33 11.62 12.37
CA ASN A 314 1.14 10.78 12.67
C ASN A 314 0.47 10.05 11.48
N LYS A 315 1.16 10.05 10.35
CA LYS A 315 0.90 9.27 9.15
C LYS A 315 2.28 8.92 8.62
N CYS A 316 2.47 7.71 8.12
CA CYS A 316 3.69 7.32 7.46
C CYS A 316 3.36 6.70 6.10
N SER A 317 4.03 7.18 5.06
CA SER A 317 4.24 6.38 3.85
C SER A 317 5.31 5.33 4.13
N MET A 318 5.19 4.18 3.51
CA MET A 318 6.13 3.07 3.53
C MET A 318 6.41 2.72 2.08
N GLN A 319 7.64 2.98 1.65
CA GLN A 319 8.08 2.65 0.31
C GLN A 319 9.00 1.45 0.36
N PHE A 320 8.55 0.32 -0.13
CA PHE A 320 9.33 -0.89 -0.32
C PHE A 320 9.82 -0.94 -1.76
N TYR A 321 11.13 -0.82 -1.96
CA TYR A 321 11.76 -1.11 -3.24
C TYR A 321 12.62 -2.35 -3.10
N CYS A 322 12.34 -3.38 -3.91
CA CYS A 322 13.18 -4.56 -4.08
C CYS A 322 13.79 -4.56 -5.48
N HIS A 323 15.12 -4.62 -5.57
CA HIS A 323 15.81 -5.01 -6.80
C HIS A 323 16.31 -6.44 -6.64
N GLY A 324 15.87 -7.34 -7.51
CA GLY A 324 16.31 -8.73 -7.49
C GLY A 324 16.77 -9.25 -8.84
N SER A 325 17.55 -10.33 -8.79
CA SER A 325 17.93 -11.10 -9.98
C SER A 325 17.36 -12.49 -9.90
N LEU A 326 17.30 -13.21 -11.03
CA LEU A 326 16.92 -14.61 -10.97
C LEU A 326 17.86 -15.40 -10.06
N PRO A 327 17.32 -16.31 -9.23
CA PRO A 327 18.15 -17.16 -8.42
C PRO A 327 19.05 -18.03 -9.30
N CYS A 328 20.31 -18.11 -8.91
CA CYS A 328 21.33 -18.91 -9.57
C CYS A 328 21.82 -20.02 -8.65
N LYS A 329 22.43 -21.07 -9.20
CA LYS A 329 23.03 -22.14 -8.39
C LYS A 329 24.28 -21.63 -7.68
N SER A 330 24.41 -22.02 -6.41
CA SER A 330 25.54 -21.70 -5.52
C SER A 330 26.90 -22.24 -6.00
N SER A 331 26.92 -23.29 -6.82
CA SER A 331 28.16 -23.88 -7.36
C SER A 331 27.94 -24.59 -8.70
N SER A 332 28.92 -24.52 -9.60
CA SER A 332 28.97 -25.37 -10.79
C SER A 332 29.50 -26.76 -10.42
N THR A 333 28.66 -27.79 -10.42
CA THR A 333 29.15 -29.17 -10.42
C THR A 333 29.51 -29.51 -11.86
N GLU A 334 30.78 -29.84 -12.14
CA GLU A 334 31.19 -30.25 -13.48
C GLU A 334 30.45 -31.53 -13.92
N ARG A 335 29.85 -31.48 -15.14
CA ARG A 335 29.15 -32.52 -15.93
C ARG A 335 27.68 -32.82 -15.57
N MET A 336 26.77 -33.04 -16.53
CA MET A 336 26.90 -33.59 -17.88
C MET A 336 26.18 -32.78 -18.97
N GLU A 337 26.76 -32.83 -20.17
CA GLU A 337 26.09 -32.63 -21.46
C GLU A 337 24.86 -33.55 -21.55
N ASP A 338 23.70 -33.03 -21.95
CA ASP A 338 22.83 -33.63 -22.98
C ASP A 338 21.50 -32.85 -23.16
N GLU A 339 21.25 -32.50 -24.42
CA GLU A 339 19.97 -32.24 -25.10
C GLU A 339 18.81 -31.57 -24.33
N ALA A 340 18.54 -30.27 -24.59
CA ALA A 340 17.19 -29.73 -24.90
C ALA A 340 17.17 -28.18 -25.03
N ASP A 341 17.62 -27.64 -26.16
CA ASP A 341 17.72 -26.18 -26.38
C ASP A 341 16.37 -25.41 -26.44
N ASP A 342 15.22 -26.08 -26.53
CA ASP A 342 13.90 -25.41 -26.65
C ASP A 342 13.01 -25.59 -25.39
N VAL A 343 13.27 -26.62 -24.58
CA VAL A 343 12.49 -26.91 -23.36
C VAL A 343 12.99 -26.09 -22.17
N ASP A 344 14.28 -25.72 -22.17
CA ASP A 344 14.90 -25.03 -21.03
C ASP A 344 14.55 -23.53 -20.98
N GLY A 345 14.32 -22.89 -22.13
CA GLY A 345 13.85 -21.51 -22.20
C GLY A 345 12.44 -21.32 -21.63
N VAL A 346 11.55 -22.28 -21.90
CA VAL A 346 10.19 -22.31 -21.32
C VAL A 346 10.23 -22.57 -19.81
N ARG A 347 11.16 -23.42 -19.34
CA ARG A 347 11.38 -23.65 -17.91
C ARG A 347 11.94 -22.41 -17.21
N THR A 348 12.86 -21.70 -17.84
CA THR A 348 13.45 -20.46 -17.31
C THR A 348 12.41 -19.34 -17.22
N MET A 349 11.55 -19.18 -18.24
CA MET A 349 10.43 -18.22 -18.17
C MET A 349 9.40 -18.59 -17.11
N ALA A 350 8.99 -19.86 -17.07
CA ALA A 350 8.03 -20.33 -16.07
C ALA A 350 8.59 -20.24 -14.64
N PHE A 351 9.90 -20.44 -14.48
CA PHE A 351 10.60 -20.23 -13.22
C PHE A 351 10.65 -18.74 -12.86
N ALA A 352 11.04 -17.87 -13.80
CA ALA A 352 11.07 -16.41 -13.59
C ALA A 352 9.70 -15.83 -13.21
N GLU A 353 8.66 -16.19 -13.96
CA GLU A 353 7.27 -15.80 -13.68
C GLU A 353 6.85 -16.27 -12.28
N HIS A 354 7.14 -17.54 -11.95
CA HIS A 354 6.80 -18.09 -10.65
C HIS A 354 7.59 -17.46 -9.49
N MET A 355 8.87 -17.14 -9.72
CA MET A 355 9.72 -16.40 -8.77
C MET A 355 9.12 -15.03 -8.46
N MET A 356 8.78 -14.26 -9.50
CA MET A 356 8.18 -12.92 -9.34
C MET A 356 6.83 -12.98 -8.63
N ASP A 357 6.00 -13.96 -8.97
CA ASP A 357 4.74 -14.21 -8.27
C ASP A 357 4.95 -14.54 -6.79
N CYS A 358 5.99 -15.31 -6.46
CA CYS A 358 6.33 -15.61 -5.07
C CYS A 358 6.83 -14.39 -4.31
N TYR A 359 7.68 -13.55 -4.91
CA TYR A 359 8.15 -12.32 -4.28
C TYR A 359 7.00 -11.35 -4.04
N LYS A 360 6.13 -11.18 -5.03
CA LYS A 360 4.90 -10.41 -4.89
C LYS A 360 4.04 -10.94 -3.75
N ARG A 361 3.76 -12.25 -3.72
CA ARG A 361 2.99 -12.87 -2.62
C ARG A 361 3.67 -12.70 -1.26
N SER A 362 5.00 -12.81 -1.19
CA SER A 362 5.74 -12.61 0.04
C SER A 362 5.56 -11.18 0.54
N LEU A 363 5.69 -10.18 -0.32
CA LEU A 363 5.47 -8.78 0.03
C LEU A 363 4.01 -8.46 0.37
N ASP A 364 3.04 -9.05 -0.33
CA ASP A 364 1.61 -8.94 0.02
C ASP A 364 1.35 -9.51 1.41
N LEU A 365 1.93 -10.67 1.75
CA LEU A 365 1.84 -11.28 3.08
C LEU A 365 2.51 -10.43 4.16
N LEU A 366 3.69 -9.86 3.87
CA LEU A 366 4.38 -8.94 4.78
C LEU A 366 3.53 -7.67 5.00
N GLY A 367 2.91 -7.14 3.94
CA GLY A 367 1.98 -6.01 4.01
C GLY A 367 0.75 -6.32 4.87
N LEU A 368 0.11 -7.47 4.67
CA LEU A 368 -1.02 -7.93 5.48
C LEU A 368 -0.65 -8.11 6.96
N TYR A 369 0.49 -8.73 7.23
CA TYR A 369 0.99 -8.90 8.59
C TYR A 369 1.26 -7.55 9.25
N LEU A 370 1.96 -6.64 8.54
CA LEU A 370 2.23 -5.29 9.00
C LEU A 370 0.94 -4.56 9.37
N HIS A 371 -0.07 -4.56 8.50
CA HIS A 371 -1.36 -3.93 8.76
C HIS A 371 -2.09 -4.59 9.94
N GLY A 372 -1.99 -5.91 10.08
CA GLY A 372 -2.50 -6.64 11.23
C GLY A 372 -1.87 -6.16 12.54
N GLN A 373 -0.55 -6.05 12.59
CA GLN A 373 0.18 -5.56 13.77
C GLN A 373 -0.10 -4.08 14.05
N LEU A 374 -0.14 -3.24 13.01
CA LEU A 374 -0.45 -1.81 13.17
C LEU A 374 -1.86 -1.58 13.71
N LYS A 375 -2.85 -2.42 13.36
CA LYS A 375 -4.21 -2.36 13.93
C LYS A 375 -4.28 -2.77 15.40
N LEU A 376 -3.32 -3.55 15.89
CA LEU A 376 -3.24 -3.97 17.29
C LEU A 376 -2.58 -2.90 18.18
N LEU A 377 -1.96 -1.88 17.58
CA LEU A 377 -1.41 -0.77 18.32
C LEU A 377 -2.54 0.08 18.92
N PRO A 378 -2.42 0.52 20.19
CA PRO A 378 -3.38 1.44 20.77
C PRO A 378 -3.40 2.74 19.93
N THR A 379 -4.60 3.19 19.55
CA THR A 379 -4.76 4.48 18.89
C THR A 379 -4.24 5.57 19.81
N PRO A 380 -3.49 6.57 19.32
CA PRO A 380 -3.03 7.66 20.15
C PRO A 380 -4.25 8.34 20.78
N HIS A 381 -4.28 8.39 22.12
CA HIS A 381 -5.31 9.09 22.86
C HIS A 381 -5.41 10.53 22.34
N ASP A 382 -6.61 10.91 21.95
CA ASP A 382 -6.91 12.26 21.52
C ASP A 382 -6.62 13.22 22.69
N PRO A 383 -5.68 14.19 22.55
CA PRO A 383 -5.34 15.12 23.63
C PRO A 383 -6.52 16.02 24.04
N SER A 384 -7.62 16.00 23.28
CA SER A 384 -8.88 16.68 23.61
C SER A 384 -9.60 16.08 24.84
N GLN A 385 -9.37 14.81 25.17
CA GLN A 385 -10.04 14.15 26.31
C GLN A 385 -9.34 14.35 27.66
N ALA A 386 -8.14 14.94 27.67
CA ALA A 386 -7.41 15.22 28.91
C ALA A 386 -7.89 16.50 29.64
N MET A 387 -8.84 17.25 29.07
CA MET A 387 -9.29 18.53 29.61
C MET A 387 -10.65 18.48 30.34
N GLU A 388 -11.25 17.30 30.51
CA GLU A 388 -12.52 17.13 31.26
C GLU A 388 -12.37 16.52 32.66
N LEU A 389 -11.14 16.36 33.16
CA LEU A 389 -10.89 15.90 34.54
C LEU A 389 -9.89 16.79 35.29
N ALA A 390 -10.08 18.12 35.21
CA ALA A 390 -9.43 19.09 36.08
C ALA A 390 -10.45 19.83 36.96
#